data_AF-A0A2S8GKA0-F1
#
_entry.id   AF-A0A2S8GKA0-F1
#
_cell.length_a   1.000
_cell.length_b   1.000
_cell.length_c   1.000
_cell.angle_alpha   90.00
_cell.angle_beta   90.00
_cell.angle_gamma   90.00
#
_symmetry.space_group_name_H-M   'P 1'
#
loop_
_entity.id
_entity.type
_entity.pdbx_description
1 polymer ?
#
loop_
_entity_poly.entity_id
_entity_poly.type
_entity_poly.pdbx_seq_one_letter_code
_entity_poly.pdbx_strand_id
1 'polypeptide(L)'
;MTAAPSFRRESDSQGKLRLARCAKKETQLADQHENRTHRSLGCPLNEDPMVSDNGNRLGTYSERVVEALSSLGWTTDRSSPPDEYLTELSSSGFPINETAKVILQSFGGYAFQIPDGGIPWISFTITEARHAFRSDYLPILTTLIDEAEACPVGGGGGYILFACPSGKVALLQEQWFYLTVAESFGDILEAILFNDRKRCRDVPNVEACCPDW
;
A
#
# COMPACT_ATOMS: atom_id res chain seq x y z
N MET A 1 13.64 -59.06 -3.42
CA MET A 1 14.49 -58.76 -4.58
C MET A 1 13.58 -58.33 -5.72
N THR A 2 13.44 -57.02 -5.91
CA THR A 2 12.74 -56.42 -7.06
C THR A 2 13.34 -55.02 -7.23
N ALA A 3 13.94 -54.79 -8.39
CA ALA A 3 14.81 -53.66 -8.69
C ALA A 3 14.01 -52.38 -9.01
N ALA A 4 14.57 -51.24 -8.60
CA ALA A 4 14.13 -49.91 -9.00
C ALA A 4 14.66 -49.55 -10.41
N PRO A 5 13.95 -48.74 -11.21
CA PRO A 5 14.53 -48.11 -12.37
C PRO A 5 15.09 -46.72 -12.03
N SER A 6 16.38 -46.57 -12.25
CA SER A 6 17.06 -45.28 -12.34
C SER A 6 16.71 -44.57 -13.65
N PHE A 7 16.34 -43.30 -13.60
CA PHE A 7 16.36 -42.41 -14.77
C PHE A 7 17.28 -41.23 -14.49
N ARG A 8 18.25 -41.04 -15.38
CA ARG A 8 19.28 -40.00 -15.35
C ARG A 8 19.35 -39.36 -16.73
N ARG A 9 19.55 -38.04 -16.73
CA ARG A 9 19.79 -37.10 -17.86
C ARG A 9 18.50 -36.75 -18.63
N GLU A 10 18.26 -35.51 -19.04
CA GLU A 10 19.18 -34.54 -19.64
C GLU A 10 18.87 -33.10 -19.22
N SER A 11 19.95 -32.34 -19.05
CA SER A 11 19.98 -30.88 -19.02
C SER A 11 19.96 -30.36 -20.46
N ASP A 12 18.95 -29.56 -20.80
CA ASP A 12 19.00 -28.69 -21.96
C ASP A 12 18.63 -27.26 -21.57
N SER A 13 19.62 -26.41 -21.78
CA SER A 13 19.59 -24.97 -21.75
C SER A 13 19.18 -24.44 -23.13
N GLN A 14 18.82 -23.15 -23.18
CA GLN A 14 18.36 -22.36 -24.33
C GLN A 14 16.85 -22.43 -24.55
N GLY A 15 16.09 -21.35 -24.36
CA GLY A 15 16.41 -19.98 -24.73
C GLY A 15 15.44 -19.56 -25.82
N LYS A 16 14.30 -18.99 -25.42
CA LYS A 16 13.40 -18.17 -26.26
C LYS A 16 12.34 -17.52 -25.37
N LEU A 17 12.74 -16.43 -24.71
CA LEU A 17 11.81 -15.45 -24.18
C LEU A 17 10.93 -14.93 -25.32
N ARG A 18 9.65 -15.30 -25.29
CA ARG A 18 8.59 -14.60 -26.00
C ARG A 18 8.17 -13.39 -25.15
N LEU A 19 8.95 -12.32 -25.23
CA LEU A 19 8.48 -10.98 -24.86
C LEU A 19 7.89 -10.36 -26.12
N ALA A 20 6.57 -10.41 -26.24
CA ALA A 20 5.84 -9.71 -27.28
C ALA A 20 4.72 -8.89 -26.64
N ARG A 21 4.75 -7.59 -26.94
CA ARG A 21 3.69 -6.57 -26.84
C ARG A 21 3.53 -5.84 -25.49
N CYS A 22 4.46 -4.92 -25.22
CA CYS A 22 4.05 -3.57 -24.78
C CYS A 22 4.07 -2.66 -26.02
N ALA A 23 2.93 -2.03 -26.27
CA ALA A 23 2.69 -1.22 -27.45
C ALA A 23 3.56 0.04 -27.46
N LYS A 24 4.32 0.20 -28.55
CA LYS A 24 4.77 1.49 -29.08
C LYS A 24 3.60 2.16 -29.81
N LYS A 25 3.41 3.46 -29.52
CA LYS A 25 3.07 4.54 -30.47
C LYS A 25 3.33 5.85 -29.69
N GLU A 26 4.46 6.53 -29.89
CA GLU A 26 4.63 7.61 -30.88
C GLU A 26 3.49 8.63 -30.80
N THR A 27 3.73 9.92 -30.55
CA THR A 27 4.35 10.80 -31.55
C THR A 27 4.91 12.07 -30.89
N GLN A 28 6.12 12.46 -31.32
CA GLN A 28 6.72 13.79 -31.18
C GLN A 28 5.86 14.84 -31.88
N LEU A 29 5.87 16.09 -31.41
CA LEU A 29 5.91 17.25 -32.29
C LEU A 29 6.57 18.42 -31.56
N ALA A 30 7.49 19.05 -32.27
CA ALA A 30 8.46 20.02 -31.83
C ALA A 30 7.94 21.46 -31.95
N ASP A 31 8.73 22.34 -31.34
CA ASP A 31 9.08 23.68 -31.82
C ASP A 31 8.06 24.82 -31.75
N GLN A 32 8.43 25.81 -30.90
CA GLN A 32 8.92 27.14 -31.30
C GLN A 32 8.17 28.37 -30.75
N HIS A 33 9.01 29.31 -30.27
CA HIS A 33 8.78 30.75 -30.03
C HIS A 33 7.79 31.10 -28.89
N GLU A 34 8.08 32.02 -27.96
CA GLU A 34 8.64 33.36 -28.20
C GLU A 34 9.14 34.01 -26.90
N ASN A 35 10.27 34.69 -27.00
CA ASN A 35 10.87 35.57 -25.99
C ASN A 35 9.94 36.75 -25.65
N ARG A 36 9.66 37.00 -24.36
CA ARG A 36 9.04 38.26 -23.92
C ARG A 36 9.61 38.78 -22.59
N THR A 37 10.54 39.71 -22.75
CA THR A 37 10.62 41.02 -22.08
C THR A 37 10.67 41.10 -20.55
N HIS A 38 11.81 41.59 -20.06
CA HIS A 38 12.02 42.27 -18.78
C HIS A 38 10.86 43.19 -18.35
N ARG A 39 10.42 43.06 -17.09
CA ARG A 39 10.19 44.21 -16.19
C ARG A 39 10.19 43.76 -14.73
N SER A 40 11.22 44.23 -14.03
CA SER A 40 11.38 44.21 -12.58
C SER A 40 10.62 45.39 -11.97
N LEU A 41 9.74 45.11 -11.01
CA LEU A 41 9.23 45.95 -9.90
C LEU A 41 8.64 44.93 -8.90
N GLY A 42 9.27 44.53 -7.81
CA GLY A 42 9.54 45.34 -6.62
C GLY A 42 8.33 45.30 -5.67
N CYS A 43 8.33 44.40 -4.68
CA CYS A 43 7.66 44.53 -3.35
C CYS A 43 7.85 43.25 -2.49
N PRO A 44 7.73 43.36 -1.16
CA PRO A 44 8.62 42.69 -0.19
C PRO A 44 8.19 41.28 0.20
N LEU A 45 9.19 40.49 0.58
CA LEU A 45 9.08 39.19 1.26
C LEU A 45 8.39 39.39 2.62
N ASN A 46 7.09 39.11 2.68
CA ASN A 46 6.48 38.53 3.86
C ASN A 46 6.40 37.03 3.60
N GLU A 47 7.33 36.29 4.18
CA GLU A 47 7.24 34.83 4.27
C GLU A 47 6.21 34.51 5.36
N ASP A 48 4.93 34.54 4.98
CA ASP A 48 3.93 33.80 5.74
C ASP A 48 4.27 32.31 5.62
N PRO A 49 4.33 31.56 6.73
CA PRO A 49 4.65 30.15 6.68
C PRO A 49 3.60 29.45 5.83
N MET A 50 4.07 28.73 4.81
CA MET A 50 3.31 27.66 4.18
C MET A 50 2.92 26.67 5.28
N VAL A 51 1.75 26.87 5.86
CA VAL A 51 0.99 25.80 6.47
C VAL A 51 0.67 24.87 5.31
N SER A 52 1.50 23.85 5.15
CA SER A 52 1.21 22.71 4.29
C SER A 52 -0.17 22.23 4.70
N ASP A 53 -1.14 22.45 3.82
CA ASP A 53 -2.46 21.86 3.88
C ASP A 53 -2.23 20.34 3.90
N ASN A 54 -2.18 19.75 5.09
CA ASN A 54 -2.24 18.31 5.32
C ASN A 54 -3.68 17.86 5.01
N GLY A 55 -4.14 18.18 3.80
CA GLY A 55 -5.42 17.77 3.25
C GLY A 55 -5.55 16.29 3.51
N ASN A 56 -6.62 15.95 4.23
CA ASN A 56 -6.86 14.67 4.89
C ASN A 56 -6.39 13.46 4.06
N ARG A 57 -5.11 13.08 4.22
CA ARG A 57 -4.44 12.03 3.42
C ARG A 57 -5.05 10.65 3.64
N LEU A 58 -5.83 10.50 4.71
CA LEU A 58 -6.55 9.29 5.07
C LEU A 58 -7.94 9.22 4.42
N GLY A 59 -8.40 10.30 3.80
CA GLY A 59 -9.78 10.46 3.36
C GLY A 59 -10.75 10.65 4.53
N THR A 60 -12.01 10.96 4.22
CA THR A 60 -13.05 11.17 5.22
C THR A 60 -13.62 9.83 5.69
N TYR A 61 -13.67 9.61 6.99
CA TYR A 61 -14.37 8.46 7.56
C TYR A 61 -15.88 8.67 7.50
N SER A 62 -16.62 7.63 7.16
CA SER A 62 -18.08 7.67 7.30
C SER A 62 -18.48 7.65 8.77
N GLU A 63 -19.68 8.14 9.08
CA GLU A 63 -20.23 8.11 10.44
C GLU A 63 -20.23 6.68 11.00
N ARG A 64 -20.61 5.68 10.19
CA ARG A 64 -20.60 4.27 10.62
C ARG A 64 -19.20 3.75 10.96
N VAL A 65 -18.17 4.16 10.22
CA VAL A 65 -16.77 3.79 10.52
C VAL A 65 -16.37 4.39 11.86
N VAL A 66 -16.66 5.68 12.08
CA VAL A 66 -16.37 6.37 13.33
C VAL A 66 -17.10 5.69 14.50
N GLU A 67 -18.40 5.43 14.38
CA GLU A 67 -19.20 4.76 15.41
C GLU A 67 -18.65 3.37 15.75
N ALA A 68 -18.35 2.55 14.74
CA ALA A 68 -17.82 1.21 14.93
C ALA A 68 -16.46 1.25 15.63
N LEU A 69 -15.51 2.05 15.13
CA LEU A 69 -14.18 2.17 15.72
C LEU A 69 -14.26 2.72 17.15
N SER A 70 -15.10 3.73 17.41
CA SER A 70 -15.29 4.26 18.75
C SER A 70 -15.91 3.27 19.72
N SER A 71 -16.85 2.42 19.27
CA SER A 71 -17.37 1.32 20.08
C SER A 71 -16.29 0.28 20.46
N LEU A 72 -15.23 0.19 19.64
CA LEU A 72 -14.06 -0.65 19.85
C LEU A 72 -12.91 0.07 20.59
N GLY A 73 -13.15 1.28 21.10
CA GLY A 73 -12.20 2.03 21.92
C GLY A 73 -11.23 2.94 21.14
N TRP A 74 -11.45 3.12 19.84
CA TRP A 74 -10.73 4.12 19.06
C TRP A 74 -11.24 5.54 19.36
N THR A 75 -10.33 6.50 19.52
CA THR A 75 -10.67 7.91 19.68
C THR A 75 -9.89 8.77 18.68
N THR A 76 -10.52 9.84 18.20
CA THR A 76 -9.93 10.79 17.24
C THR A 76 -8.76 11.56 17.82
N ASP A 77 -8.74 11.72 19.15
CA ASP A 77 -7.78 12.57 19.86
C ASP A 77 -6.50 11.79 20.24
N ARG A 78 -6.48 10.48 19.98
CA ARG A 78 -5.32 9.65 20.27
C ARG A 78 -4.23 9.92 19.24
N SER A 79 -3.06 10.26 19.76
CA SER A 79 -1.80 10.28 19.01
C SER A 79 -0.80 9.41 19.75
N SER A 80 -0.44 8.27 19.17
CA SER A 80 0.65 7.43 19.66
C SER A 80 1.94 7.83 18.94
N PRO A 81 3.06 8.05 19.63
CA PRO A 81 4.34 8.23 18.95
C PRO A 81 4.65 6.95 18.16
N PRO A 82 4.84 7.03 16.84
CA PRO A 82 5.01 5.85 15.99
C PRO A 82 6.47 5.38 15.95
N ASP A 83 7.38 6.03 16.69
CA ASP A 83 8.84 5.92 16.53
C ASP A 83 9.37 4.48 16.57
N GLU A 84 8.80 3.63 17.44
CA GLU A 84 9.15 2.22 17.53
C GLU A 84 8.80 1.48 16.23
N TYR A 85 7.58 1.68 15.70
CA TYR A 85 7.15 1.08 14.44
C TYR A 85 7.97 1.61 13.26
N LEU A 86 8.27 2.90 13.22
CA LEU A 86 9.04 3.51 12.14
C LEU A 86 10.49 2.99 12.13
N THR A 87 11.09 2.82 13.30
CA THR A 87 12.43 2.25 13.42
C THR A 87 12.45 0.81 12.92
N GLU A 88 11.45 0.01 13.29
CA GLU A 88 11.36 -1.39 12.92
C GLU A 88 11.00 -1.59 11.43
N LEU A 89 10.17 -0.74 10.84
CA LEU A 89 9.90 -0.72 9.40
C LEU A 89 11.16 -0.44 8.60
N SER A 90 11.92 0.58 9.02
CA SER A 90 13.17 0.97 8.37
C SER A 90 14.19 -0.16 8.44
N SER A 91 14.35 -0.82 9.59
CA SER A 91 15.30 -1.92 9.76
C SER A 91 14.90 -3.19 8.98
N SER A 92 13.61 -3.35 8.69
CA SER A 92 13.05 -4.44 7.87
C SER A 92 13.08 -4.13 6.35
N GLY A 93 13.60 -2.97 5.96
CA GLY A 93 13.76 -2.56 4.55
C GLY A 93 12.48 -2.03 3.90
N PHE A 94 11.47 -1.65 4.68
CA PHE A 94 10.26 -1.02 4.14
C PHE A 94 10.44 0.50 3.99
N PRO A 95 10.08 1.09 2.84
CA PRO A 95 10.06 2.54 2.68
C PRO A 95 8.95 3.12 3.55
N ILE A 96 9.24 4.21 4.27
CA ILE A 96 8.27 4.88 5.13
C ILE A 96 7.76 6.13 4.42
N ASN A 97 6.46 6.15 4.15
CA ASN A 97 5.78 7.31 3.57
C ASN A 97 4.92 8.04 4.61
N GLU A 98 4.53 9.27 4.29
CA GLU A 98 3.75 10.12 5.21
C GLU A 98 2.37 9.53 5.55
N THR A 99 1.69 8.89 4.60
CA THR A 99 0.41 8.22 4.86
C THR A 99 0.56 7.15 5.94
N ALA A 100 1.63 6.36 5.87
CA ALA A 100 1.94 5.34 6.87
C ALA A 100 2.18 5.93 8.26
N LYS A 101 2.92 7.05 8.33
CA LYS A 101 3.15 7.76 9.61
C LYS A 101 1.84 8.22 10.23
N VAL A 102 0.95 8.83 9.45
CA VAL A 102 -0.33 9.34 9.95
C VAL A 102 -1.24 8.20 10.41
N ILE A 103 -1.28 7.08 9.68
CA ILE A 103 -2.03 5.89 10.11
C ILE A 103 -1.45 5.35 11.42
N LEU A 104 -0.13 5.14 11.51
CA LEU A 104 0.50 4.59 12.72
C LEU A 104 0.40 5.54 13.92
N GLN A 105 0.40 6.85 13.71
CA GLN A 105 0.14 7.83 14.76
C GLN A 105 -1.27 7.70 15.33
N SER A 106 -2.27 7.53 14.45
CA SER A 106 -3.68 7.51 14.83
C SER A 106 -4.14 6.13 15.32
N PHE A 107 -3.55 5.06 14.76
CA PHE A 107 -4.00 3.68 14.96
C PHE A 107 -3.00 2.77 15.64
N GLY A 108 -1.71 3.13 15.67
CA GLY A 108 -0.63 2.28 16.19
C GLY A 108 -0.97 1.64 17.53
N GLY A 109 -0.85 0.32 17.60
CA GLY A 109 -1.14 -0.47 18.79
C GLY A 109 -2.61 -0.80 19.03
N TYR A 110 -3.55 -0.32 18.21
CA TYR A 110 -4.91 -0.84 18.24
C TYR A 110 -4.99 -2.23 17.63
N ALA A 111 -5.91 -3.02 18.18
CA ALA A 111 -6.36 -4.27 17.61
C ALA A 111 -7.89 -4.34 17.73
N PHE A 112 -8.55 -4.71 16.65
CA PHE A 112 -10.01 -4.74 16.54
C PHE A 112 -10.46 -6.14 16.17
N GLN A 113 -11.43 -6.68 16.91
CA GLN A 113 -12.13 -7.91 16.56
C GLN A 113 -13.41 -7.53 15.81
N ILE A 114 -13.60 -8.10 14.63
CA ILE A 114 -14.65 -7.72 13.68
C ILE A 114 -15.22 -9.01 13.06
N PRO A 115 -15.87 -9.89 13.85
CA PRO A 115 -16.25 -11.23 13.40
C PRO A 115 -17.17 -11.24 12.17
N ASP A 116 -17.99 -10.19 12.02
CA ASP A 116 -18.93 -10.02 10.91
C ASP A 116 -18.38 -9.07 9.81
N GLY A 117 -17.12 -8.65 9.92
CA GLY A 117 -16.46 -7.74 8.99
C GLY A 117 -15.97 -8.42 7.71
N GLY A 118 -15.32 -7.64 6.85
CA GLY A 118 -14.64 -8.17 5.66
C GLY A 118 -13.39 -8.98 6.01
N ILE A 119 -12.78 -8.68 7.17
CA ILE A 119 -11.75 -9.50 7.81
C ILE A 119 -12.08 -9.67 9.30
N PRO A 120 -11.83 -10.85 9.90
CA PRO A 120 -12.31 -11.17 11.25
C PRO A 120 -11.63 -10.37 12.36
N TRP A 121 -10.42 -9.86 12.11
CA TRP A 121 -9.70 -8.97 13.01
C TRP A 121 -8.60 -8.22 12.26
N ILE A 122 -8.19 -7.07 12.80
CA ILE A 122 -7.06 -6.29 12.31
C ILE A 122 -6.28 -5.68 13.48
N SER A 123 -4.95 -5.62 13.35
CA SER A 123 -4.07 -4.91 14.27
C SER A 123 -3.20 -3.91 13.51
N PHE A 124 -3.04 -2.72 14.07
CA PHE A 124 -2.16 -1.69 13.55
C PHE A 124 -0.78 -1.80 14.21
N THR A 125 -0.13 -2.91 13.90
CA THR A 125 1.26 -3.20 14.24
C THR A 125 1.93 -3.80 13.01
N ILE A 126 3.25 -3.81 12.97
CA ILE A 126 3.99 -4.31 11.80
C ILE A 126 4.37 -5.79 11.93
N THR A 127 3.90 -6.45 12.99
CA THR A 127 4.26 -7.83 13.32
C THR A 127 3.88 -8.79 12.18
N GLU A 128 2.66 -8.66 11.65
CA GLU A 128 2.19 -9.53 10.56
C GLU A 128 3.07 -9.38 9.31
N ALA A 129 3.30 -8.13 8.87
CA ALA A 129 4.13 -7.84 7.71
C ALA A 129 5.55 -8.39 7.85
N ARG A 130 6.14 -8.31 9.05
CA ARG A 130 7.49 -8.86 9.32
C ARG A 130 7.57 -10.37 9.14
N HIS A 131 6.50 -11.09 9.47
CA HIS A 131 6.48 -12.56 9.42
C HIS A 131 6.00 -13.09 8.07
N ALA A 132 5.06 -12.40 7.45
CA ALA A 132 4.34 -12.87 6.28
C ALA A 132 4.71 -12.12 4.99
N PHE A 133 5.59 -11.11 5.01
CA PHE A 133 5.98 -10.38 3.81
C PHE A 133 7.47 -10.08 3.76
N ARG A 134 8.09 -10.38 2.60
CA ARG A 134 9.47 -10.01 2.32
C ARG A 134 9.51 -8.69 1.56
N SER A 135 10.30 -7.74 2.02
CA SER A 135 10.43 -6.41 1.39
C SER A 135 10.92 -6.47 -0.06
N ASP A 136 11.63 -7.52 -0.46
CA ASP A 136 12.00 -7.79 -1.86
C ASP A 136 10.81 -7.90 -2.83
N TYR A 137 9.60 -8.20 -2.31
CA TYR A 137 8.38 -8.29 -3.12
C TYR A 137 7.64 -6.95 -3.28
N LEU A 138 8.11 -5.88 -2.63
CA LEU A 138 7.54 -4.54 -2.78
C LEU A 138 7.43 -4.09 -4.25
N PRO A 139 8.43 -4.29 -5.14
CA PRO A 139 8.32 -3.84 -6.53
C PRO A 139 7.14 -4.48 -7.29
N ILE A 140 6.81 -5.73 -6.97
CA ILE A 140 5.65 -6.42 -7.58
C ILE A 140 4.36 -5.82 -7.03
N LEU A 141 4.28 -5.70 -5.70
CA LEU A 141 3.13 -5.11 -5.02
C LEU A 141 2.84 -3.68 -5.51
N THR A 142 3.85 -2.82 -5.57
CA THR A 142 3.69 -1.42 -5.99
C THR A 142 3.28 -1.29 -7.45
N THR A 143 3.74 -2.21 -8.31
CA THR A 143 3.25 -2.32 -9.70
C THR A 143 1.77 -2.66 -9.76
N LEU A 144 1.28 -3.57 -8.91
CA LEU A 144 -0.15 -3.95 -8.87
C LEU A 144 -1.07 -2.85 -8.31
N ILE A 145 -0.53 -1.97 -7.46
CA ILE A 145 -1.28 -0.85 -6.84
C ILE A 145 -1.19 0.42 -7.71
N ASP A 146 -0.32 0.43 -8.73
CA ASP A 146 0.06 1.61 -9.52
C ASP A 146 0.65 2.73 -8.64
N GLU A 147 1.60 2.38 -7.78
CA GLU A 147 2.25 3.28 -6.83
C GLU A 147 3.78 3.15 -6.89
N ALA A 148 4.49 4.17 -6.38
CA ALA A 148 5.95 4.12 -6.32
C ALA A 148 6.46 3.30 -5.12
N GLU A 149 5.74 3.38 -4.00
CA GLU A 149 6.13 2.82 -2.71
C GLU A 149 4.90 2.31 -1.96
N ALA A 150 5.11 1.34 -1.08
CA ALA A 150 4.10 0.83 -0.16
C ALA A 150 4.76 0.52 1.18
N CYS A 151 4.08 0.87 2.27
CA CYS A 151 4.58 0.68 3.63
C CYS A 151 3.55 -0.08 4.46
N PRO A 152 3.89 -1.22 5.09
CA PRO A 152 2.94 -1.93 5.93
C PRO A 152 2.63 -1.13 7.19
N VAL A 153 1.34 -1.04 7.52
CA VAL A 153 0.81 -0.27 8.66
C VAL A 153 -0.05 -1.10 9.60
N GLY A 154 -0.33 -2.34 9.23
CA GLY A 154 -1.16 -3.25 9.99
C GLY A 154 -1.30 -4.61 9.31
N GLY A 155 -2.03 -5.49 9.97
CA GLY A 155 -2.37 -6.80 9.43
C GLY A 155 -3.26 -7.58 10.38
N GLY A 156 -3.82 -8.67 9.88
CA GLY A 156 -4.63 -9.58 10.65
C GLY A 156 -5.61 -10.37 9.79
N GLY A 157 -6.04 -11.51 10.33
CA GLY A 157 -7.00 -12.38 9.66
C GLY A 157 -6.50 -12.99 8.34
N GLY A 158 -5.18 -13.12 8.16
CA GLY A 158 -4.58 -13.59 6.92
C GLY A 158 -4.30 -12.47 5.91
N TYR A 159 -4.24 -11.21 6.35
CA TYR A 159 -4.04 -10.04 5.49
C TYR A 159 -3.01 -9.07 6.05
N ILE A 160 -2.39 -8.31 5.15
CA ILE A 160 -1.42 -7.27 5.44
C ILE A 160 -1.92 -5.96 4.82
N LEU A 161 -1.92 -4.89 5.60
CA LEU A 161 -2.38 -3.57 5.21
C LEU A 161 -1.19 -2.67 4.87
N PHE A 162 -1.20 -2.10 3.66
CA PHE A 162 -0.15 -1.24 3.13
C PHE A 162 -0.68 0.16 2.82
N ALA A 163 0.03 1.18 3.30
CA ALA A 163 -0.23 2.57 2.97
C ALA A 163 0.70 3.07 1.86
N CYS A 164 0.15 3.84 0.92
CA CYS A 164 0.88 4.38 -0.22
C CYS A 164 1.04 5.91 -0.11
N PRO A 165 2.07 6.51 -0.74
CA PRO A 165 2.30 7.96 -0.69
C PRO A 165 1.14 8.82 -1.19
N SER A 166 0.35 8.30 -2.14
CA SER A 166 -0.83 8.97 -2.70
C SER A 166 -2.02 9.08 -1.75
N GLY A 167 -2.04 8.29 -0.66
CA GLY A 167 -3.19 8.13 0.22
C GLY A 167 -3.96 6.82 -0.03
N LYS A 168 -3.67 6.12 -1.14
CA LYS A 168 -4.20 4.78 -1.37
C LYS A 168 -3.77 3.81 -0.27
N VAL A 169 -4.64 2.86 0.00
CA VAL A 169 -4.36 1.77 0.94
C VAL A 169 -4.71 0.44 0.31
N ALA A 170 -3.82 -0.52 0.49
CA ALA A 170 -3.96 -1.85 -0.07
C ALA A 170 -4.03 -2.90 1.03
N LEU A 171 -4.93 -3.86 0.90
CA LEU A 171 -5.07 -5.02 1.76
C LEU A 171 -4.71 -6.27 0.95
N LEU A 172 -3.53 -6.82 1.22
CA LEU A 172 -3.00 -8.00 0.55
C LEU A 172 -3.29 -9.24 1.41
N GLN A 173 -3.87 -10.28 0.82
CA GLN A 173 -3.98 -11.58 1.49
C GLN A 173 -2.61 -12.27 1.52
N GLU A 174 -2.23 -12.85 2.66
CA GLU A 174 -0.87 -13.37 2.93
C GLU A 174 -0.38 -14.45 1.96
N GLN A 175 -1.30 -15.17 1.31
CA GLN A 175 -0.97 -16.18 0.29
C GLN A 175 -1.00 -15.62 -1.13
N TRP A 176 -1.06 -14.29 -1.28
CA TRP A 176 -1.08 -13.59 -2.54
C TRP A 176 -2.25 -13.97 -3.45
N PHE A 177 -3.34 -14.56 -2.95
CA PHE A 177 -4.48 -14.90 -3.80
C PHE A 177 -5.26 -13.67 -4.27
N TYR A 178 -5.19 -12.60 -3.48
CA TYR A 178 -6.10 -11.50 -3.61
C TYR A 178 -5.54 -10.22 -3.00
N LEU A 179 -5.75 -9.10 -3.69
CA LEU A 179 -5.38 -7.76 -3.27
C LEU A 179 -6.58 -6.82 -3.45
N THR A 180 -6.95 -6.12 -2.39
CA THR A 180 -7.95 -5.04 -2.44
C THR A 180 -7.23 -3.71 -2.32
N VAL A 181 -7.49 -2.79 -3.24
CA VAL A 181 -6.92 -1.43 -3.22
C VAL A 181 -8.04 -0.42 -3.07
N ALA A 182 -7.90 0.53 -2.15
CA ALA A 182 -8.83 1.64 -1.97
C ALA A 182 -8.11 2.97 -2.20
N GLU A 183 -8.85 3.99 -2.65
CA GLU A 183 -8.32 5.34 -2.89
C GLU A 183 -8.01 6.10 -1.60
N SER A 184 -8.52 5.63 -0.46
CA SER A 184 -8.29 6.23 0.84
C SER A 184 -8.30 5.18 1.96
N PHE A 185 -7.75 5.57 3.11
CA PHE A 185 -7.81 4.74 4.31
C PHE A 185 -9.25 4.62 4.85
N GLY A 186 -10.08 5.67 4.71
CA GLY A 186 -11.49 5.58 5.04
C GLY A 186 -12.23 4.52 4.21
N ASP A 187 -11.97 4.44 2.91
CA ASP A 187 -12.62 3.47 2.04
C ASP A 187 -12.16 2.02 2.31
N ILE A 188 -10.90 1.79 2.67
CA ILE A 188 -10.46 0.43 3.05
C ILE A 188 -11.05 0.01 4.40
N LEU A 189 -11.26 0.95 5.33
CA LEU A 189 -11.92 0.66 6.61
C LEU A 189 -13.37 0.22 6.39
N GLU A 190 -14.07 0.74 5.38
CA GLU A 190 -15.41 0.27 5.01
C GLU A 190 -15.40 -1.21 4.57
N ALA A 191 -14.40 -1.60 3.77
CA ALA A 191 -14.20 -2.98 3.37
C ALA A 191 -13.84 -3.87 4.57
N ILE A 192 -12.98 -3.41 5.47
CA ILE A 192 -12.54 -4.17 6.64
C ILE A 192 -13.67 -4.35 7.66
N LEU A 193 -14.37 -3.27 8.02
CA LEU A 193 -15.34 -3.26 9.11
C LEU A 193 -16.70 -3.84 8.71
N PHE A 194 -17.10 -3.67 7.44
CA PHE A 194 -18.47 -3.99 6.99
C PHE A 194 -18.52 -4.83 5.72
N ASN A 195 -17.37 -5.27 5.20
CA ASN A 195 -17.25 -5.94 3.91
C ASN A 195 -17.82 -5.10 2.73
N ASP A 196 -17.86 -3.77 2.87
CA ASP A 196 -18.36 -2.88 1.82
C ASP A 196 -17.22 -2.46 0.88
N ARG A 197 -17.04 -3.22 -0.20
CA ARG A 197 -15.94 -3.06 -1.17
C ARG A 197 -16.28 -2.17 -2.37
N LYS A 198 -17.40 -1.44 -2.35
CA LYS A 198 -17.87 -0.65 -3.52
C LYS A 198 -16.88 0.41 -4.01
N ARG A 199 -15.99 0.87 -3.13
CA ARG A 199 -14.96 1.88 -3.41
C ARG A 199 -13.55 1.28 -3.49
N CYS A 200 -13.48 -0.04 -3.59
CA CYS A 200 -12.23 -0.75 -3.75
C CYS A 200 -12.11 -1.31 -5.16
N ARG A 201 -10.87 -1.38 -5.63
CA ARG A 201 -10.46 -2.15 -6.80
C ARG A 201 -9.84 -3.45 -6.33
N ASP A 202 -10.38 -4.57 -6.79
CA ASP A 202 -9.86 -5.89 -6.48
C ASP A 202 -8.98 -6.41 -7.61
N VAL A 203 -7.84 -6.98 -7.23
CA VAL A 203 -6.90 -7.67 -8.12
C VAL A 203 -6.87 -9.14 -7.69
N PRO A 204 -7.51 -10.05 -8.46
CA PRO A 204 -7.49 -11.48 -8.17
C PRO A 204 -6.22 -12.15 -8.73
N ASN A 205 -5.92 -13.37 -8.25
CA ASN A 205 -4.83 -14.22 -8.73
C ASN A 205 -3.46 -13.54 -8.67
N VAL A 206 -3.21 -12.82 -7.57
CA VAL A 206 -2.00 -12.01 -7.39
C VAL A 206 -0.75 -12.89 -7.33
N GLU A 207 -0.88 -14.18 -6.99
CA GLU A 207 0.20 -15.15 -7.01
C GLU A 207 0.74 -15.40 -8.43
N ALA A 208 -0.09 -15.21 -9.47
CA ALA A 208 0.36 -15.35 -10.86
C ALA A 208 1.37 -14.27 -11.26
N CYS A 209 1.43 -13.16 -10.51
CA CYS A 209 2.41 -12.10 -10.67
C CYS A 209 3.70 -12.35 -9.87
N CYS A 210 3.71 -13.35 -8.98
CA CYS A 210 4.82 -13.73 -8.10
C CYS A 210 5.19 -15.22 -8.32
N PRO A 211 5.90 -15.56 -9.41
CA PRO A 211 6.15 -16.96 -9.77
C PRO A 211 7.04 -17.74 -8.78
N ASP A 212 7.74 -17.05 -7.87
CA ASP A 212 8.75 -17.62 -6.96
C ASP A 212 8.43 -17.36 -5.46
N TRP A 213 7.14 -17.26 -5.10
CA TRP A 213 6.68 -17.21 -3.70
C TRP A 213 6.70 -18.60 -3.04
#